data_AF-A0AAU7FIE7-F1
#
_entry.id   AF-A0AAU7FIE7-F1
#
_cell.length_a   1.000
_cell.length_b   1.000
_cell.length_c   1.000
_cell.angle_alpha   90.00
_cell.angle_beta   90.00
_cell.angle_gamma   90.00
#
_symmetry.space_group_name_H-M   'P 1'
#
loop_
_entity.id
_entity.type
_entity.pdbx_description
1 polymer ?
#
loop_
_entity_poly.entity_id
_entity_poly.type
_entity_poly.pdbx_seq_one_letter_code
_entity_poly.pdbx_strand_id
1 'polypeptide(L)'
;MEYNPLIKTLDDYGGEELILEWGNGLKIIGKPDTLYETDNGLEDDDINYVEYYAVAFRVENIISSPNKESRVYDWLIGEERSLVEISLYDDPPNAVYLANGQKLWELSLEE
;
A
#
# COMPACT_ATOMS: atom_id res chain seq x y z
N MET A 1 17.11 0.25 -8.35
CA MET A 1 16.74 0.91 -7.07
C MET A 1 16.68 -0.13 -5.97
N GLU A 2 16.89 0.26 -4.71
CA GLU A 2 16.68 -0.63 -3.56
C GLU A 2 15.24 -0.53 -3.06
N TYR A 3 14.72 -1.57 -2.41
CA TYR A 3 13.39 -1.52 -1.81
C TYR A 3 13.41 -0.56 -0.63
N ASN A 4 12.43 0.35 -0.60
CA ASN A 4 12.15 1.12 0.60
C ASN A 4 11.60 0.18 1.71
N PRO A 5 11.61 0.59 2.98
CA PRO A 5 11.20 -0.27 4.09
C PRO A 5 9.77 -0.83 3.98
N LEU A 6 8.83 -0.10 3.38
CA LEU A 6 7.47 -0.58 3.13
C LEU A 6 7.50 -1.74 2.14
N ILE A 7 8.12 -1.54 0.97
CA ILE A 7 8.19 -2.57 -0.08
C ILE A 7 8.94 -3.81 0.41
N LYS A 8 10.05 -3.61 1.15
CA LYS A 8 10.78 -4.72 1.76
C LYS A 8 9.91 -5.52 2.72
N THR A 9 9.09 -4.85 3.52
CA THR A 9 8.15 -5.53 4.44
C THR A 9 7.10 -6.33 3.68
N LEU A 10 6.57 -5.80 2.57
CA LEU A 10 5.58 -6.52 1.77
C LEU A 10 6.19 -7.72 1.04
N ASP A 11 7.46 -7.63 0.61
CA ASP A 11 8.19 -8.74 -0.02
C ASP A 11 8.54 -9.85 0.99
N ASP A 12 9.13 -9.48 2.14
CA ASP A 12 9.52 -10.40 3.21
C ASP A 12 8.33 -11.21 3.76
N TYR A 13 7.12 -10.64 3.69
CA TYR A 13 5.88 -11.24 4.20
C TYR A 13 4.85 -11.56 3.10
N GLY A 14 5.28 -11.71 1.84
CA GLY A 14 4.38 -11.93 0.70
C GLY A 14 3.45 -13.14 0.78
N GLY A 15 3.78 -14.16 1.59
CA GLY A 15 2.94 -15.33 1.82
C GLY A 15 1.89 -15.17 2.94
N GLU A 16 2.05 -14.15 3.78
CA GLU A 16 1.27 -13.95 4.99
C GLU A 16 0.06 -13.03 4.73
N GLU A 17 -0.94 -13.14 5.60
CA GLU A 17 -2.06 -12.21 5.62
C GLU A 17 -1.69 -10.96 6.43
N LEU A 18 -1.82 -9.81 5.79
CA LEU A 18 -1.40 -8.52 6.31
C LEU A 18 -2.59 -7.58 6.46
N ILE A 19 -2.53 -6.74 7.49
CA ILE A 19 -3.46 -5.63 7.71
C ILE A 19 -2.72 -4.34 7.39
N LEU A 20 -3.28 -3.55 6.48
CA LEU A 20 -2.78 -2.21 6.14
C LEU A 20 -3.74 -1.17 6.73
N GLU A 21 -3.17 -0.13 7.35
CA GLU A 21 -3.90 0.94 8.02
C GLU A 21 -3.51 2.29 7.43
N TRP A 22 -4.50 3.13 7.09
CA TRP A 22 -4.31 4.52 6.69
C TRP A 22 -4.70 5.46 7.83
N GLY A 23 -4.14 6.67 7.82
CA GLY A 23 -4.34 7.69 8.85
C GLY A 23 -5.77 8.24 8.91
N ASN A 24 -6.58 8.02 7.86
CA ASN A 24 -8.01 8.30 7.85
C ASN A 24 -8.84 7.18 8.51
N GLY A 25 -8.23 6.14 9.06
CA GLY A 25 -8.91 5.04 9.74
C GLY A 25 -9.37 3.90 8.81
N LEU A 26 -9.08 3.96 7.51
CA LEU A 26 -9.25 2.81 6.62
C LEU A 26 -8.33 1.67 7.09
N LYS A 27 -8.90 0.47 7.19
CA LYS A 27 -8.15 -0.76 7.41
C LYS A 27 -8.61 -1.82 6.43
N ILE A 28 -7.66 -2.46 5.76
CA ILE A 28 -7.91 -3.57 4.85
C ILE A 28 -7.07 -4.77 5.29
N ILE A 29 -7.54 -5.96 4.96
CA ILE A 29 -6.81 -7.21 5.14
C ILE A 29 -6.70 -7.95 3.82
N GLY A 30 -5.54 -8.54 3.59
CA GLY A 30 -5.26 -9.22 2.33
C GLY A 30 -3.82 -9.68 2.24
N LYS A 31 -3.32 -9.84 1.02
CA LYS A 31 -1.97 -10.36 0.75
C LYS A 31 -1.27 -9.59 -0.37
N PRO A 32 0.06 -9.42 -0.29
CA PRO A 32 0.86 -9.06 -1.45
C PRO A 32 0.62 -10.08 -2.58
N ASP A 33 0.36 -9.59 -3.80
CA ASP A 33 0.08 -10.42 -4.97
C ASP A 33 1.24 -10.36 -5.96
N THR A 34 1.61 -9.15 -6.39
CA THR A 34 2.66 -8.94 -7.39
C THR A 34 3.52 -7.73 -7.04
N LEU A 35 4.84 -7.90 -6.98
CA LEU A 35 5.81 -6.82 -6.90
C LEU A 35 6.22 -6.38 -8.32
N TYR A 36 6.23 -5.07 -8.60
CA TYR A 36 6.62 -4.53 -9.90
C TYR A 36 7.30 -3.17 -9.79
N GLU A 37 8.04 -2.80 -10.85
CA GLU A 37 8.56 -1.46 -11.07
C GLU A 37 7.53 -0.63 -11.83
N THR A 38 7.37 0.63 -11.43
CA THR A 38 6.50 1.62 -12.05
C THR A 38 7.09 3.02 -11.84
N ASP A 39 6.40 4.05 -12.31
CA ASP A 39 6.82 5.44 -12.18
C ASP A 39 5.65 6.37 -11.84
N ASN A 40 5.93 7.66 -11.68
CA ASN A 40 4.94 8.67 -11.32
C ASN A 40 4.18 9.26 -12.52
N GLY A 41 4.34 8.68 -13.71
CA GLY A 41 3.64 9.03 -14.95
C GLY A 41 4.19 10.26 -15.67
N LEU A 42 5.36 10.78 -15.27
CA LEU A 42 6.02 11.90 -15.93
C LEU A 42 6.87 11.42 -17.12
N GLU A 43 7.24 12.34 -18.02
CA GLU A 43 8.17 12.04 -19.10
C GLU A 43 9.59 11.78 -18.54
N ASP A 44 10.37 10.94 -19.23
CA ASP A 44 11.69 10.48 -18.77
C ASP A 44 12.76 11.59 -18.64
N ASP A 45 12.57 12.73 -19.32
CA ASP A 45 13.43 13.91 -19.20
C ASP A 45 12.95 14.90 -18.11
N ASP A 46 11.80 14.65 -17.46
CA ASP A 46 11.32 15.51 -16.38
C ASP A 46 12.21 15.35 -15.13
N ILE A 47 12.65 16.46 -14.55
CA ILE A 47 13.49 16.48 -13.35
C ILE A 47 12.79 15.86 -12.12
N ASN A 48 11.46 15.79 -12.13
CA ASN A 48 10.64 15.19 -11.08
C ASN A 48 10.23 13.75 -11.40
N TYR A 49 10.68 13.18 -12.53
CA TYR A 49 10.46 11.78 -12.85
C TYR A 49 11.08 10.89 -11.78
N VAL A 50 10.30 9.93 -11.28
CA VAL A 50 10.74 8.97 -10.28
C VAL A 50 10.20 7.60 -10.63
N GLU A 51 11.11 6.66 -10.89
CA GLU A 51 10.81 5.23 -10.86
C GLU A 51 10.80 4.72 -9.41
N TYR A 52 9.92 3.77 -9.12
CA TYR A 52 9.81 3.15 -7.82
C TYR A 52 9.23 1.74 -7.91
N TYR A 53 9.40 0.98 -6.83
CA TYR A 53 8.72 -0.30 -6.66
C TYR A 53 7.36 -0.11 -6.01
N ALA A 54 6.39 -0.88 -6.48
CA ALA A 54 5.06 -0.99 -5.91
C ALA A 54 4.67 -2.47 -5.76
N VAL A 55 3.67 -2.70 -4.91
CA VAL A 55 3.05 -4.02 -4.73
C VAL A 55 1.58 -3.93 -5.06
N ALA A 56 1.12 -4.74 -6.01
CA ALA A 56 -0.29 -5.02 -6.15
C ALA A 56 -0.70 -5.87 -4.95
N PHE A 57 -1.61 -5.35 -4.14
CA PHE A 57 -2.09 -5.97 -2.93
C PHE A 57 -3.52 -6.46 -3.15
N ARG A 58 -3.72 -7.77 -2.99
CA ARG A 58 -5.04 -8.38 -3.09
C ARG A 58 -5.78 -8.23 -1.76
N VAL A 59 -6.84 -7.43 -1.80
CA VAL A 59 -7.74 -7.19 -0.67
C VAL A 59 -8.76 -8.31 -0.59
N GLU A 60 -8.78 -8.97 0.56
CA GLU A 60 -9.76 -10.02 0.88
C GLU A 60 -10.95 -9.42 1.63
N ASN A 61 -10.73 -8.42 2.49
CA ASN A 61 -11.80 -7.73 3.20
C ASN A 61 -11.42 -6.32 3.66
N ILE A 62 -12.43 -5.46 3.85
CA ILE A 62 -12.30 -4.16 4.51
C ILE A 62 -12.67 -4.33 5.99
N ILE A 63 -11.71 -4.08 6.88
CA ILE A 63 -11.91 -4.18 8.33
C ILE A 63 -12.62 -2.94 8.88
N SER A 64 -12.25 -1.76 8.37
CA SER A 64 -12.79 -0.48 8.83
C SER A 64 -12.86 0.50 7.68
N SER A 65 -13.98 1.21 7.55
CA SER A 65 -14.15 2.31 6.61
C SER A 65 -13.39 3.56 7.09
N PRO A 66 -12.94 4.44 6.19
CA PRO A 66 -12.30 5.69 6.55
C PRO A 66 -13.30 6.67 7.18
N ASN A 67 -12.78 7.62 7.96
CA ASN A 67 -13.54 8.72 8.57
C ASN A 67 -13.58 10.00 7.71
N LYS A 68 -12.87 10.00 6.58
CA LYS A 68 -12.76 11.07 5.57
C LYS A 68 -12.67 10.43 4.18
N GLU A 69 -12.61 11.26 3.14
CA GLU A 69 -12.40 10.79 1.76
C GLU A 69 -11.14 9.92 1.64
N SER A 70 -11.22 8.89 0.81
CA SER A 70 -10.14 7.91 0.64
C SER A 70 -10.20 7.31 -0.76
N ARG A 71 -9.19 7.60 -1.58
CA ARG A 71 -9.09 7.08 -2.95
C ARG A 71 -9.05 5.56 -2.96
N VAL A 72 -8.29 4.96 -2.02
CA VAL A 72 -8.21 3.50 -1.87
C VAL A 72 -9.57 2.90 -1.53
N TYR A 73 -10.31 3.47 -0.58
CA TYR A 73 -11.64 2.96 -0.22
C TYR A 73 -12.64 3.11 -1.38
N ASP A 74 -12.69 4.28 -2.01
CA ASP A 74 -13.58 4.55 -3.14
C ASP A 74 -13.27 3.62 -4.33
N TRP A 75 -12.00 3.29 -4.55
CA TRP A 75 -11.57 2.29 -5.52
C TRP A 75 -12.10 0.90 -5.16
N LEU A 76 -11.95 0.47 -3.91
CA LEU A 76 -12.34 -0.88 -3.45
C LEU A 76 -13.85 -1.14 -3.43
N ILE A 77 -14.66 -0.10 -3.18
CA ILE A 77 -16.13 -0.24 -3.22
C ILE A 77 -16.71 -0.12 -4.64
N GLY A 78 -15.89 0.24 -5.62
CA GLY A 78 -16.23 0.19 -7.04
C GLY A 78 -16.38 -1.26 -7.53
N GLU A 79 -17.18 -1.48 -8.58
CA GLU A 79 -17.54 -2.83 -9.07
C GLU A 79 -16.30 -3.74 -9.26
N GLU A 80 -16.27 -4.83 -8.48
CA GLU A 80 -15.36 -5.98 -8.55
C GLU A 80 -13.85 -5.70 -8.42
N ARG A 81 -13.47 -4.63 -7.72
CA ARG A 81 -12.05 -4.29 -7.51
C ARG A 81 -11.51 -4.88 -6.21
N SER A 82 -10.58 -5.83 -6.33
CA SER A 82 -9.89 -6.46 -5.20
C SER A 82 -8.39 -6.20 -5.17
N LEU A 83 -7.83 -5.44 -6.12
CA LEU A 83 -6.40 -5.11 -6.15
C LEU A 83 -6.21 -3.62 -5.94
N VAL A 84 -5.28 -3.27 -5.06
CA VAL A 84 -4.83 -1.89 -4.82
C VAL A 84 -3.32 -1.84 -4.97
N GLU A 85 -2.81 -0.77 -5.55
CA GLU A 85 -1.39 -0.50 -5.53
C GLU A 85 -0.98 -0.02 -4.13
N ILE A 86 0.11 -0.57 -3.60
CA ILE A 86 0.76 -0.10 -2.38
C ILE A 86 2.17 0.35 -2.73
N SER A 87 2.42 1.65 -2.57
CA SER A 87 3.73 2.29 -2.76
C SER A 87 3.88 3.44 -1.76
N LEU A 88 5.04 4.10 -1.73
CA LEU A 88 5.23 5.35 -0.96
C LEU A 88 4.78 6.61 -1.74
N TYR A 89 4.31 6.45 -2.98
CA TYR A 89 4.14 7.56 -3.93
C TYR A 89 2.66 7.86 -4.25
N ASP A 90 1.75 6.89 -4.11
CA ASP A 90 0.30 7.11 -4.28
C ASP A 90 -0.49 6.60 -3.06
N ASP A 91 -1.06 7.53 -2.27
CA ASP A 91 -1.90 7.28 -1.08
C ASP A 91 -1.36 6.15 -0.16
N PRO A 92 -0.14 6.28 0.40
CA PRO A 92 0.53 5.20 1.13
C PRO A 92 -0.21 4.83 2.44
N PRO A 93 -0.17 3.56 2.86
CA PRO A 93 -0.59 3.20 4.20
C PRO A 93 0.34 3.83 5.24
N ASN A 94 -0.18 4.04 6.45
CA ASN A 94 0.56 4.53 7.60
C ASN A 94 1.19 3.39 8.41
N ALA A 95 0.64 2.17 8.35
CA ALA A 95 1.20 1.02 9.04
C ALA A 95 0.83 -0.31 8.38
N VAL A 96 1.70 -1.30 8.58
CA VAL A 96 1.50 -2.70 8.17
C VAL A 96 1.60 -3.59 9.41
N TYR A 97 0.65 -4.51 9.55
CA TYR A 97 0.59 -5.48 10.63
C TYR A 97 0.42 -6.89 10.09
N LEU A 98 0.89 -7.89 10.81
CA LEU A 98 0.42 -9.28 10.64
C LEU A 98 -1.04 -9.39 11.09
N ALA A 99 -1.77 -10.36 10.56
CA ALA A 99 -3.16 -10.65 10.97
C ALA A 99 -3.34 -10.89 12.49
N ASN A 100 -2.27 -11.27 13.20
CA ASN A 100 -2.27 -11.43 14.66
C ASN A 100 -2.11 -10.11 15.44
N GLY A 101 -1.97 -8.96 14.77
CA GLY A 101 -1.81 -7.64 15.35
C GLY A 101 -0.37 -7.19 15.59
N GLN A 102 0.64 -8.01 15.29
CA GLN A 102 2.04 -7.58 15.36
C GLN A 102 2.34 -6.53 14.27
N LYS A 103 2.79 -5.34 14.68
CA LYS A 103 3.22 -4.28 13.77
C LYS A 103 4.54 -4.67 13.09
N LEU A 104 4.57 -4.60 11.77
CA LEU A 104 5.75 -4.87 10.94
C LEU A 104 6.43 -3.60 10.46
N TRP A 105 5.63 -2.59 10.11
CA TRP A 105 6.12 -1.33 9.56
C TRP A 105 5.19 -0.17 9.91
N GLU A 106 5.76 1.04 9.98
CA GLU A 106 5.05 2.29 10.22
C GLU A 106 5.70 3.41 9.40
N LEU A 107 4.87 4.25 8.79
CA LEU A 107 5.31 5.43 8.08
C LEU A 107 5.90 6.42 9.09
N SER A 108 7.22 6.57 9.05
CA SER A 108 7.90 7.61 9.80
C SER A 108 7.78 8.91 9.00
N LEU A 109 6.90 9.81 9.42
CA LEU A 109 6.97 11.20 8.97
C LEU A 109 8.17 11.81 9.70
N GLU A 110 9.29 11.98 9.00
CA GLU A 110 10.37 12.83 9.51
C GLU A 110 9.79 14.26 9.70
N GLU A 111 9.79 14.75 10.93
CA GLU A 111 9.40 16.13 11.30
C GLU A 111 10.41 17.17 10.82
#